data_AF-A0A929NUC3-F1
#
_entry.id   AF-A0A929NUC3-F1
#
_cell.length_a   1.000
_cell.length_b   1.000
_cell.length_c   1.000
_cell.angle_alpha   90.00
_cell.angle_beta   90.00
_cell.angle_gamma   90.00
#
_symmetry.space_group_name_H-M   'P 1'
#
loop_
_entity.id
_entity.type
_entity.pdbx_description
1 polymer ?
#
loop_
_entity_poly.entity_id
_entity_poly.type
_entity_poly.pdbx_seq_one_letter_code
_entity_poly.pdbx_strand_id
1 'polypeptide(L)'
;MNAEYKMKSAAITQETAEGRAAEVLDKAKKQVGFIPNMYANMVNSPGLLETYLDGYALFRKESGFSTQEQEVIFLAISRVNGCDYCVAAHSFIADAKSGLAAEITDAIRGGHPIQDGKLAALADFTTIMVRKRGLPAKADVEAFLDAGYTERHILEVILGISVKTISNYSNHIFHTEVDEVFADRAWTDSHAACRFAARTSGVRASTRPPSRGAGYFASRPGVVHHVITLPARRSGMTRPSSTSCPRLPPSR
;
A
#
# COMPACT_ATOMS: atom_id res chain seq x y z
N MET A 1 -6.43 -5.24 0.26
CA MET A 1 -6.55 -6.49 -0.55
C MET A 1 -6.23 -7.64 0.38
N ASN A 2 -7.21 -8.47 0.78
CA ASN A 2 -6.98 -9.53 1.76
C ASN A 2 -6.43 -10.82 1.12
N ALA A 3 -5.79 -11.66 1.92
CA ALA A 3 -5.38 -12.99 1.50
C ALA A 3 -6.61 -13.87 1.23
N GLU A 4 -6.52 -14.83 0.30
CA GLU A 4 -7.62 -15.78 0.06
C GLU A 4 -7.90 -16.64 1.30
N TYR A 5 -6.83 -17.06 1.99
CA TYR A 5 -6.95 -17.76 3.26
C TYR A 5 -7.36 -16.78 4.36
N LYS A 6 -8.45 -17.12 5.06
CA LYS A 6 -8.88 -16.48 6.30
C LYS A 6 -8.61 -17.41 7.48
N MET A 7 -7.87 -16.93 8.47
CA MET A 7 -7.68 -17.60 9.75
C MET A 7 -9.04 -17.95 10.37
N LYS A 8 -9.16 -19.17 10.90
CA LYS A 8 -10.39 -19.65 11.56
C LYS A 8 -10.40 -19.40 13.07
N SER A 9 -9.24 -19.12 13.66
CA SER A 9 -9.14 -18.76 15.08
C SER A 9 -9.93 -17.49 15.34
N ALA A 10 -10.71 -17.50 16.42
CA ALA A 10 -11.44 -16.32 16.85
C ALA A 10 -10.49 -15.25 17.40
N ALA A 11 -10.92 -14.00 17.35
CA ALA A 11 -10.26 -12.94 18.10
C ALA A 11 -10.38 -13.24 19.60
N ILE A 12 -9.29 -13.04 20.35
CA ILE A 12 -9.30 -13.17 21.80
C ILE A 12 -9.51 -11.78 22.38
N THR A 13 -10.67 -11.58 23.00
CA THR A 13 -11.06 -10.34 23.68
C THR A 13 -10.53 -10.31 25.10
N GLN A 14 -10.61 -9.16 25.79
CA GLN A 14 -10.22 -9.08 27.21
C GLN A 14 -11.10 -10.00 28.09
N GLU A 15 -12.36 -10.15 27.72
CA GLU A 15 -13.36 -10.94 28.44
C GLU A 15 -13.09 -12.45 28.29
N THR A 16 -12.45 -12.85 27.21
CA THR A 16 -12.17 -14.27 26.87
C THR A 16 -10.70 -14.65 27.04
N ALA A 17 -9.83 -13.71 27.37
CA ALA A 17 -8.39 -13.96 27.45
C ALA A 17 -8.03 -14.68 28.75
N GLU A 18 -7.16 -15.67 28.65
CA GLU A 18 -6.62 -16.42 29.78
C GLU A 18 -5.09 -16.52 29.71
N GLY A 19 -4.46 -16.75 30.86
CA GLY A 19 -3.02 -16.92 30.98
C GLY A 19 -2.21 -15.80 30.30
N ARG A 20 -1.18 -16.19 29.53
CA ARG A 20 -0.28 -15.23 28.87
C ARG A 20 -0.98 -14.30 27.87
N ALA A 21 -2.10 -14.72 27.25
CA ALA A 21 -2.83 -13.87 26.34
C ALA A 21 -3.45 -12.66 27.07
N ALA A 22 -4.01 -12.89 28.26
CA ALA A 22 -4.56 -11.83 29.11
C ALA A 22 -3.48 -10.83 29.54
N GLU A 23 -2.32 -11.33 29.99
CA GLU A 23 -1.19 -10.50 30.40
C GLU A 23 -0.71 -9.56 29.27
N VAL A 24 -0.58 -10.08 28.05
CA VAL A 24 -0.12 -9.30 26.89
C VAL A 24 -1.19 -8.29 26.45
N LEU A 25 -2.47 -8.65 26.46
CA LEU A 25 -3.55 -7.70 26.18
C LEU A 25 -3.60 -6.57 27.23
N ASP A 26 -3.46 -6.88 28.52
CA ASP A 26 -3.44 -5.86 29.57
C ASP A 26 -2.28 -4.87 29.39
N LYS A 27 -1.08 -5.36 29.01
CA LYS A 27 0.06 -4.51 28.64
C LYS A 27 -0.30 -3.61 27.44
N ALA A 28 -0.92 -4.18 26.41
CA ALA A 28 -1.32 -3.43 25.21
C ALA A 28 -2.35 -2.33 25.52
N LYS A 29 -3.38 -2.64 26.32
CA LYS A 29 -4.41 -1.67 26.73
C LYS A 29 -3.82 -0.51 27.51
N LYS A 30 -2.88 -0.77 28.43
CA LYS A 30 -2.19 0.29 29.18
C LYS A 30 -1.36 1.21 28.28
N GLN A 31 -0.83 0.71 27.17
CA GLN A 31 -0.02 1.50 26.24
C GLN A 31 -0.86 2.31 25.25
N VAL A 32 -2.00 1.76 24.78
CA VAL A 32 -2.79 2.32 23.67
C VAL A 32 -4.12 2.93 24.13
N GLY A 33 -4.60 2.60 25.33
CA GLY A 33 -5.87 3.04 25.91
C GLY A 33 -7.07 2.14 25.56
N PHE A 34 -6.96 1.33 24.51
CA PHE A 34 -7.93 0.31 24.12
C PHE A 34 -7.22 -0.87 23.46
N ILE A 35 -7.96 -1.93 23.12
CA ILE A 35 -7.45 -3.09 22.36
C ILE A 35 -7.97 -2.97 20.93
N PRO A 36 -7.12 -2.60 19.95
CA PRO A 36 -7.48 -2.65 18.55
C PRO A 36 -7.83 -4.09 18.11
N ASN A 37 -8.75 -4.23 17.17
CA ASN A 37 -9.15 -5.53 16.60
C ASN A 37 -7.94 -6.37 16.14
N MET A 38 -6.91 -5.73 15.59
CA MET A 38 -5.67 -6.41 15.20
C MET A 38 -4.95 -7.08 16.38
N TYR A 39 -4.94 -6.47 17.56
CA TYR A 39 -4.27 -7.04 18.73
C TYR A 39 -5.02 -8.25 19.27
N ALA A 40 -6.35 -8.18 19.31
CA ALA A 40 -7.20 -9.32 19.66
C ALA A 40 -6.98 -10.52 18.72
N ASN A 41 -6.70 -10.26 17.44
CA ASN A 41 -6.32 -11.31 16.49
C ASN A 41 -4.91 -11.85 16.74
N MET A 42 -3.91 -10.96 16.87
CA MET A 42 -2.51 -11.36 17.03
C MET A 42 -2.23 -12.12 18.32
N VAL A 43 -2.96 -11.85 19.40
CA VAL A 43 -2.72 -12.50 20.69
C VAL A 43 -3.08 -14.00 20.72
N ASN A 44 -3.70 -14.52 19.65
CA ASN A 44 -3.72 -15.97 19.39
C ASN A 44 -2.30 -16.57 19.42
N SER A 45 -1.27 -15.76 19.17
CA SER A 45 0.13 -16.05 19.50
C SER A 45 0.68 -14.92 20.39
N PRO A 46 0.70 -15.07 21.72
CA PRO A 46 1.12 -13.98 22.62
C PRO A 46 2.52 -13.45 22.32
N GLY A 47 3.45 -14.33 21.92
CA GLY A 47 4.81 -13.92 21.53
C GLY A 47 4.86 -13.05 20.26
N LEU A 48 3.92 -13.25 19.32
CA LEU A 48 3.79 -12.41 18.13
C LEU A 48 3.35 -10.99 18.50
N LEU A 49 2.30 -10.87 19.32
CA LEU A 49 1.80 -9.56 19.76
C LEU A 49 2.84 -8.85 20.64
N GLU A 50 3.48 -9.55 21.57
CA GLU A 50 4.51 -8.98 22.43
C GLU A 50 5.70 -8.44 21.62
N THR A 51 6.19 -9.22 20.65
CA THR A 51 7.27 -8.76 19.74
C THR A 51 6.87 -7.51 18.97
N TYR A 52 5.62 -7.46 18.49
CA TYR A 52 5.11 -6.28 17.79
C TYR A 52 5.06 -5.05 18.72
N LEU A 53 4.52 -5.21 19.93
CA LEU A 53 4.39 -4.10 20.89
C LEU A 53 5.76 -3.54 21.28
N ASP A 54 6.73 -4.41 21.54
CA ASP A 54 8.07 -4.00 21.93
C ASP A 54 8.81 -3.33 20.77
N GLY A 55 8.81 -3.93 19.57
CA GLY A 55 9.41 -3.32 18.39
C GLY A 55 8.76 -2.00 17.99
N TYR A 56 7.43 -1.91 18.09
CA TYR A 56 6.69 -0.67 17.85
C TYR A 56 7.07 0.41 18.87
N ALA A 57 7.12 0.07 20.17
CA ALA A 57 7.50 1.02 21.21
C ALA A 57 8.95 1.53 21.04
N LEU A 58 9.89 0.65 20.70
CA LEU A 58 11.28 1.02 20.43
C LEU A 58 11.38 1.93 19.21
N PHE A 59 10.72 1.59 18.09
CA PHE A 59 10.70 2.46 16.91
C PHE A 59 10.14 3.86 17.23
N ARG A 60 9.04 3.93 18.00
CA ARG A 60 8.44 5.22 18.39
C ARG A 60 9.36 6.08 19.25
N LYS A 61 10.14 5.46 20.15
CA LYS A 61 10.95 6.17 21.16
C LYS A 61 12.38 6.44 20.71
N GLU A 62 12.96 5.55 19.92
CA GLU A 62 14.42 5.48 19.72
C GLU A 62 14.86 5.66 18.26
N SER A 63 13.92 5.69 17.30
CA SER A 63 14.26 5.79 15.87
C SER A 63 14.91 7.10 15.45
N GLY A 64 14.79 8.16 16.24
CA GLY A 64 15.29 9.49 15.87
C GLY A 64 14.44 10.21 14.81
N PHE A 65 13.38 9.59 14.29
CA PHE A 65 12.37 10.24 13.45
C PHE A 65 11.36 11.03 14.29
N SER A 66 10.90 12.15 13.75
CA SER A 66 9.73 12.87 14.28
C SER A 66 8.46 12.01 14.19
N THR A 67 7.44 12.36 14.98
CA THR A 67 6.16 11.65 14.94
C THR A 67 5.51 11.65 13.56
N GLN A 68 5.72 12.71 12.77
CA GLN A 68 5.25 12.81 11.40
C GLN A 68 6.02 11.86 10.46
N GLU A 69 7.35 11.86 10.51
CA GLU A 69 8.20 10.97 9.71
C GLU A 69 7.92 9.49 10.02
N GLN A 70 7.70 9.14 11.28
CA GLN A 70 7.31 7.79 11.70
C GLN A 70 6.01 7.31 11.03
N GLU A 71 5.01 8.19 10.91
CA GLU A 71 3.77 7.84 10.23
C GLU A 71 3.92 7.76 8.71
N VAL A 72 4.75 8.62 8.11
CA VAL A 72 5.10 8.50 6.69
C VAL A 72 5.68 7.11 6.38
N ILE A 73 6.60 6.63 7.22
CA ILE A 73 7.19 5.28 7.10
C ILE A 73 6.10 4.21 7.21
N PHE A 74 5.32 4.22 8.28
CA PHE A 74 4.30 3.20 8.51
C PHE A 74 3.20 3.17 7.45
N LEU A 75 2.76 4.34 7.00
CA LEU A 75 1.75 4.47 5.95
C LEU A 75 2.30 4.03 4.59
N ALA A 76 3.53 4.41 4.24
CA ALA A 76 4.17 3.98 2.99
C ALA A 76 4.34 2.46 2.93
N ILE A 77 4.84 1.82 4.00
CA ILE A 77 4.99 0.36 4.07
C ILE A 77 3.62 -0.31 3.92
N SER A 78 2.63 0.14 4.69
CA SER A 78 1.29 -0.45 4.69
C SER A 78 0.59 -0.31 3.33
N ARG A 79 0.80 0.83 2.65
CA ARG A 79 0.31 1.07 1.30
C ARG A 79 0.94 0.13 0.27
N VAL A 80 2.25 -0.10 0.36
CA VAL A 80 2.97 -1.04 -0.53
C VAL A 80 2.51 -2.47 -0.29
N ASN A 81 2.35 -2.86 0.97
CA ASN A 81 1.87 -4.19 1.35
C ASN A 81 0.38 -4.41 1.03
N GLY A 82 -0.40 -3.35 0.81
CA GLY A 82 -1.83 -3.43 0.49
C GLY A 82 -2.71 -3.75 1.71
N CYS A 83 -2.26 -3.36 2.90
CA CYS A 83 -2.95 -3.63 4.16
C CYS A 83 -3.99 -2.55 4.47
N ASP A 84 -5.27 -2.87 4.21
CA ASP A 84 -6.36 -1.90 4.32
C ASP A 84 -6.51 -1.37 5.77
N TYR A 85 -6.40 -2.26 6.75
CA TYR A 85 -6.44 -1.91 8.17
C TYR A 85 -5.34 -0.94 8.57
N CYS A 86 -4.08 -1.25 8.23
CA CYS A 86 -2.96 -0.42 8.65
C CYS A 86 -2.91 0.91 7.90
N VAL A 87 -3.36 0.95 6.64
CA VAL A 87 -3.49 2.22 5.91
C VAL A 87 -4.53 3.11 6.60
N ALA A 88 -5.69 2.58 7.01
CA ALA A 88 -6.69 3.35 7.74
C ALA A 88 -6.16 3.87 9.08
N ALA A 89 -5.62 2.98 9.92
CA ALA A 89 -5.12 3.32 11.25
C ALA A 89 -3.99 4.37 11.21
N HIS A 90 -2.97 4.17 10.35
CA HIS A 90 -1.84 5.10 10.28
C HIS A 90 -2.19 6.41 9.57
N SER A 91 -3.21 6.45 8.70
CA SER A 91 -3.73 7.73 8.20
C SER A 91 -4.39 8.53 9.34
N PHE A 92 -5.24 7.88 10.14
CA PHE A 92 -5.88 8.54 11.28
C PHE A 92 -4.85 9.03 12.31
N ILE A 93 -3.88 8.20 12.69
CA ILE A 93 -2.87 8.58 13.68
C ILE A 93 -2.00 9.73 13.14
N ALA A 94 -1.58 9.67 11.88
CA ALA A 94 -0.87 10.76 11.22
C ALA A 94 -1.58 12.09 11.33
N ASP A 95 -2.85 12.13 10.92
CA ASP A 95 -3.62 13.36 10.84
C ASP A 95 -4.00 13.86 12.25
N ALA A 96 -4.57 12.98 13.08
CA ALA A 96 -5.21 13.35 14.34
C ALA A 96 -4.27 13.37 15.58
N LYS A 97 -3.11 12.68 15.52
CA LYS A 97 -2.20 12.54 16.66
C LYS A 97 -0.81 13.10 16.38
N SER A 98 -0.29 12.91 15.17
CA SER A 98 1.03 13.41 14.79
C SER A 98 0.99 14.78 14.12
N GLY A 99 -0.20 15.30 13.76
CA GLY A 99 -0.34 16.61 13.11
C GLY A 99 0.27 16.65 11.70
N LEU A 100 0.33 15.51 11.02
CA LEU A 100 0.70 15.46 9.61
C LEU A 100 -0.48 15.97 8.77
N ALA A 101 -0.21 16.78 7.76
CA ALA A 101 -1.24 17.31 6.88
C ALA A 101 -1.92 16.19 6.09
N ALA A 102 -3.25 16.24 6.00
CA ALA A 102 -4.05 15.20 5.34
C ALA A 102 -3.70 15.06 3.85
N GLU A 103 -3.24 16.13 3.20
CA GLU A 103 -2.79 16.14 1.82
C GLU A 103 -1.58 15.21 1.62
N ILE A 104 -0.70 15.10 2.62
CA ILE A 104 0.47 14.22 2.58
C ILE A 104 0.03 12.76 2.75
N THR A 105 -0.86 12.48 3.71
CA THR A 105 -1.37 11.12 3.91
C THR A 105 -2.19 10.65 2.72
N ASP A 106 -3.01 11.53 2.12
CA ASP A 106 -3.76 11.26 0.89
C ASP A 106 -2.85 11.03 -0.31
N ALA A 107 -1.75 11.79 -0.44
CA ALA A 107 -0.76 11.53 -1.47
C ALA A 107 -0.15 10.13 -1.33
N ILE A 108 0.27 9.72 -0.12
CA ILE A 108 0.80 8.37 0.13
C ILE A 108 -0.25 7.30 -0.16
N ARG A 109 -1.49 7.47 0.31
CA ARG A 109 -2.62 6.55 0.07
C ARG A 109 -2.90 6.37 -1.42
N GLY A 110 -2.84 7.45 -2.19
CA GLY A 110 -3.05 7.46 -3.64
C GLY A 110 -1.85 6.97 -4.46
N GLY A 111 -0.65 6.95 -3.87
CA GLY A 111 0.59 6.74 -4.61
C GLY A 111 0.96 7.95 -5.48
N HIS A 112 0.67 9.15 -4.98
CA HIS A 112 0.96 10.42 -5.61
C HIS A 112 2.20 11.09 -5.00
N PRO A 113 2.88 11.98 -5.75
CA PRO A 113 4.00 12.74 -5.22
C PRO A 113 3.64 13.59 -4.00
N ILE A 114 4.54 13.61 -3.01
CA ILE A 114 4.46 14.49 -1.84
C ILE A 114 5.19 15.80 -2.16
N GLN A 115 4.63 16.95 -1.74
CA GLN A 115 5.24 18.27 -2.02
C GLN A 115 6.41 18.60 -1.09
N ASP A 116 6.37 18.15 0.16
CA ASP A 116 7.51 18.26 1.08
C ASP A 116 8.64 17.33 0.62
N GLY A 117 9.76 17.92 0.19
CA GLY A 117 10.88 17.16 -0.38
C GLY A 117 11.53 16.19 0.61
N LYS A 118 11.56 16.52 1.90
CA LYS A 118 12.18 15.66 2.93
C LYS A 118 11.28 14.46 3.24
N LEU A 119 9.97 14.66 3.33
CA LEU A 119 9.00 13.58 3.53
C LEU A 119 8.82 12.73 2.25
N ALA A 120 8.94 13.34 1.07
CA ALA A 120 8.96 12.63 -0.21
C ALA A 120 10.13 11.64 -0.27
N ALA A 121 11.36 12.09 0.02
CA ALA A 121 12.54 11.23 0.05
C ALA A 121 12.40 10.06 1.03
N LEU A 122 11.78 10.30 2.21
CA LEU A 122 11.53 9.25 3.19
C LEU A 122 10.50 8.22 2.70
N ALA A 123 9.37 8.68 2.15
CA ALA A 123 8.32 7.82 1.62
C ALA A 123 8.84 6.97 0.45
N ASP A 124 9.63 7.57 -0.44
CA ASP A 124 10.22 6.91 -1.60
C ASP A 124 11.25 5.87 -1.19
N PHE A 125 12.22 6.24 -0.34
CA PHE A 125 13.22 5.30 0.17
C PHE A 125 12.57 4.11 0.90
N THR A 126 11.59 4.39 1.77
CA THR A 126 10.82 3.35 2.46
C THR A 126 10.11 2.42 1.47
N THR A 127 9.46 2.98 0.45
CA THR A 127 8.78 2.22 -0.61
C THR A 127 9.75 1.33 -1.38
N ILE A 128 10.93 1.86 -1.71
CA ILE A 128 12.01 1.13 -2.39
C ILE A 128 12.48 -0.05 -1.54
N MET A 129 12.75 0.18 -0.25
CA MET A 129 13.18 -0.87 0.67
C MET A 129 12.18 -2.03 0.75
N VAL A 130 10.87 -1.73 0.79
CA VAL A 130 9.84 -2.78 0.80
C VAL A 130 9.76 -3.49 -0.55
N ARG A 131 9.64 -2.74 -1.66
CA ARG A 131 9.44 -3.33 -3.00
C ARG A 131 10.63 -4.13 -3.49
N LYS A 132 11.85 -3.64 -3.24
CA LYS A 132 13.10 -4.30 -3.61
C LYS A 132 13.61 -5.27 -2.54
N ARG A 133 12.83 -5.52 -1.48
CA ARG A 133 13.19 -6.45 -0.39
C ARG A 133 14.56 -6.14 0.25
N GLY A 134 14.79 -4.86 0.55
CA GLY A 134 16.01 -4.38 1.20
C GLY A 134 17.22 -4.26 0.26
N LEU A 135 17.01 -4.21 -1.06
CA LEU A 135 18.06 -4.06 -2.06
C LEU A 135 17.96 -2.71 -2.79
N PRO A 136 18.22 -1.56 -2.12
CA PRO A 136 18.24 -0.26 -2.77
C PRO A 136 19.45 -0.13 -3.70
N ALA A 137 19.32 0.69 -4.75
CA ALA A 137 20.47 1.11 -5.54
C ALA A 137 21.26 2.20 -4.79
N LYS A 138 22.52 2.44 -5.18
CA LYS A 138 23.36 3.51 -4.59
C LYS A 138 22.68 4.88 -4.63
N ALA A 139 22.10 5.22 -5.78
CA ALA A 139 21.37 6.48 -5.96
C ALA A 139 20.13 6.60 -5.06
N ASP A 140 19.47 5.48 -4.73
CA ASP A 140 18.33 5.49 -3.81
C ASP A 140 18.79 5.87 -2.37
N VAL A 141 19.96 5.36 -1.96
CA VAL A 141 20.57 5.70 -0.65
C VAL A 141 21.09 7.13 -0.64
N GLU A 142 21.77 7.57 -1.69
CA GLU A 142 22.29 8.94 -1.81
C GLU A 142 21.15 9.97 -1.70
N ALA A 143 20.05 9.78 -2.44
CA ALA A 143 18.89 10.68 -2.35
C ALA A 143 18.27 10.75 -0.94
N PHE A 144 18.27 9.64 -0.20
CA PHE A 144 17.82 9.60 1.19
C PHE A 144 18.75 10.39 2.13
N LEU A 145 20.07 10.23 1.97
CA LEU A 145 21.06 10.95 2.78
C LEU A 145 21.09 12.44 2.45
N ASP A 146 20.97 12.80 1.16
CA ASP A 146 20.94 14.20 0.69
C ASP A 146 19.71 14.96 1.20
N ALA A 147 18.61 14.25 1.52
CA ALA A 147 17.44 14.82 2.20
C ALA A 147 17.65 15.09 3.70
N GLY A 148 18.85 14.83 4.23
CA GLY A 148 19.24 15.08 5.62
C GLY A 148 19.00 13.90 6.57
N TYR A 149 18.73 12.70 6.04
CA TYR A 149 18.72 11.49 6.86
C TYR A 149 20.14 10.90 6.99
N THR A 150 20.29 9.83 7.78
CA THR A 150 21.58 9.25 8.13
C THR A 150 21.55 7.74 7.90
N GLU A 151 22.72 7.10 7.90
CA GLU A 151 22.77 5.63 7.82
C GLU A 151 22.06 4.95 8.99
N ARG A 152 22.07 5.56 10.18
CA ARG A 152 21.27 5.06 11.31
C ARG A 152 19.78 5.04 10.95
N HIS A 153 19.26 6.09 10.33
CA HIS A 153 17.86 6.13 9.89
C HIS A 153 17.49 4.99 8.91
N ILE A 154 18.45 4.46 8.15
CA ILE A 154 18.22 3.28 7.29
C ILE A 154 17.89 2.05 8.16
N LEU A 155 18.63 1.82 9.24
CA LEU A 155 18.36 0.73 10.19
C LEU A 155 16.98 0.88 10.84
N GLU A 156 16.57 2.12 11.11
CA GLU A 156 15.26 2.41 11.69
C GLU A 156 14.12 2.20 10.69
N VAL A 157 14.34 2.46 9.40
CA VAL A 157 13.40 2.04 8.34
C VAL A 157 13.27 0.51 8.31
N ILE A 158 14.36 -0.25 8.49
CA ILE A 158 14.31 -1.72 8.57
C ILE A 158 13.50 -2.18 9.80
N LEU A 159 13.66 -1.53 10.94
CA LEU A 159 12.84 -1.79 12.14
C LEU A 159 11.36 -1.51 11.84
N GLY A 160 11.05 -0.36 11.22
CA GLY A 160 9.71 0.00 10.79
C GLY A 160 9.08 -1.06 9.86
N ILE A 161 9.85 -1.55 8.88
CA ILE A 161 9.45 -2.63 7.97
C ILE A 161 9.15 -3.92 8.74
N SER A 162 9.99 -4.28 9.71
CA SER A 162 9.83 -5.49 10.51
C SER A 162 8.52 -5.45 11.32
N VAL A 163 8.27 -4.33 12.02
CA VAL A 163 7.04 -4.09 12.80
C VAL A 163 5.81 -4.08 11.88
N LYS A 164 5.89 -3.43 10.72
CA LYS A 164 4.77 -3.38 9.78
C LYS A 164 4.53 -4.72 9.09
N THR A 165 5.56 -5.51 8.81
CA THR A 165 5.39 -6.87 8.25
C THR A 165 4.55 -7.72 9.18
N ILE A 166 4.86 -7.72 10.49
CA ILE A 166 4.08 -8.45 11.50
C ILE A 166 2.60 -8.02 11.46
N SER A 167 2.33 -6.71 11.58
CA SER A 167 0.95 -6.20 11.60
C SER A 167 0.20 -6.39 10.28
N ASN A 168 0.81 -6.02 9.15
CA ASN A 168 0.18 -6.09 7.83
C ASN A 168 -0.18 -7.52 7.48
N TYR A 169 0.74 -8.47 7.66
CA TYR A 169 0.49 -9.86 7.28
C TYR A 169 -0.54 -10.51 8.20
N SER A 170 -0.51 -10.20 9.50
CA SER A 170 -1.55 -10.64 10.43
C SER A 170 -2.93 -10.12 9.99
N ASN A 171 -3.05 -8.84 9.66
CA ASN A 171 -4.33 -8.29 9.18
C ASN A 171 -4.81 -8.95 7.87
N HIS A 172 -3.91 -9.23 6.94
CA HIS A 172 -4.27 -9.89 5.68
C HIS A 172 -4.87 -11.27 5.87
N ILE A 173 -4.32 -12.07 6.79
CA ILE A 173 -4.79 -13.45 7.03
C ILE A 173 -5.97 -13.51 7.98
N PHE A 174 -6.11 -12.56 8.91
CA PHE A 174 -7.27 -12.49 9.80
C PHE A 174 -8.46 -11.76 9.17
N HIS A 175 -8.25 -11.04 8.07
CA HIS A 175 -9.26 -10.17 7.45
C HIS A 175 -9.80 -9.19 8.50
N THR A 176 -8.86 -8.56 9.21
CA THR A 176 -9.19 -7.75 10.39
C THR A 176 -10.08 -6.57 9.99
N GLU A 177 -11.21 -6.44 10.67
CA GLU A 177 -12.11 -5.31 10.48
C GLU A 177 -11.50 -4.04 11.09
N VAL A 178 -11.63 -2.94 10.36
CA VAL A 178 -11.14 -1.62 10.80
C VAL A 178 -11.94 -1.19 12.03
N ASP A 179 -11.23 -0.85 13.12
CA ASP A 179 -11.86 -0.29 14.30
C ASP A 179 -12.61 1.02 13.98
N GLU A 180 -13.74 1.25 14.65
CA GLU A 180 -14.61 2.42 14.40
C GLU A 180 -13.86 3.76 14.48
N VAL A 181 -12.90 3.87 15.42
CA VAL A 181 -12.03 5.04 15.60
C VAL A 181 -11.21 5.38 14.34
N PHE A 182 -10.97 4.43 13.45
CA PHE A 182 -10.23 4.64 12.20
C PHE A 182 -11.14 4.72 10.96
N ALA A 183 -12.47 4.62 11.13
CA ALA A 183 -13.42 4.47 10.03
C ALA A 183 -13.39 5.66 9.05
N ASP A 184 -13.19 6.89 9.55
CA ASP A 184 -13.12 8.11 8.72
C ASP A 184 -11.93 8.10 7.73
N ARG A 185 -10.93 7.24 7.97
CA ARG A 185 -9.79 7.05 7.07
C ARG A 185 -9.77 5.66 6.44
N ALA A 186 -10.91 4.97 6.38
CA ALA A 186 -11.06 3.70 5.68
C ALA A 186 -10.45 3.77 4.27
N TRP A 187 -9.88 2.65 3.82
CA TRP A 187 -9.16 2.58 2.57
C TRP A 187 -9.39 1.25 1.87
N THR A 188 -9.34 1.28 0.55
CA THR A 188 -9.34 0.08 -0.29
C THR A 188 -8.38 0.31 -1.44
N ASP A 189 -7.46 -0.61 -1.68
CA ASP A 189 -6.55 -0.49 -2.83
C ASP A 189 -7.34 -0.58 -4.14
N SER A 190 -7.59 0.56 -4.78
CA SER A 190 -8.26 0.65 -6.09
C SER A 190 -7.49 -0.09 -7.19
N HIS A 191 -6.15 -0.20 -7.08
CA HIS A 191 -5.32 -0.93 -8.04
C HIS A 191 -5.37 -2.45 -7.85
N ALA A 192 -5.56 -2.92 -6.62
CA ALA A 192 -5.84 -4.32 -6.32
C ALA A 192 -7.17 -4.77 -6.91
N ALA A 193 -8.22 -3.97 -6.68
CA ALA A 193 -9.56 -4.22 -7.18
C ALA A 193 -9.56 -4.34 -8.72
N CYS A 194 -8.82 -3.46 -9.42
CA CYS A 194 -8.70 -3.54 -10.88
C CYS A 194 -7.86 -4.75 -11.34
N ARG A 195 -6.79 -5.15 -10.62
CA ARG A 195 -6.00 -6.36 -10.94
C ARG A 195 -6.80 -7.67 -10.76
N PHE A 196 -7.62 -7.75 -9.72
CA PHE A 196 -8.49 -8.91 -9.48
C PHE A 196 -9.62 -8.99 -10.53
N ALA A 197 -10.25 -7.85 -10.86
CA ALA A 197 -11.24 -7.77 -11.94
C ALA A 197 -10.65 -8.16 -13.30
N ALA A 198 -9.41 -7.76 -13.62
CA ALA A 198 -8.72 -8.17 -14.85
C ALA A 198 -8.39 -9.67 -14.89
N ARG A 199 -8.06 -10.29 -13.75
CA ARG A 199 -7.78 -11.74 -13.66
C ARG A 199 -9.05 -12.59 -13.76
N THR A 200 -10.15 -12.14 -13.17
CA THR A 200 -11.43 -12.88 -13.16
C THR A 200 -12.22 -12.72 -14.47
N SER A 201 -12.04 -11.60 -15.19
CA SER A 201 -12.69 -11.37 -16.49
C SER A 201 -12.03 -12.07 -17.68
N GLY A 202 -10.91 -12.80 -17.48
CA GLY A 202 -10.21 -13.49 -18.57
C GLY A 202 -9.61 -12.57 -19.64
N VAL A 203 -9.63 -11.25 -19.43
CA VAL A 203 -9.09 -10.28 -20.38
C VAL A 203 -7.57 -10.27 -20.23
N ARG A 204 -6.87 -11.07 -21.05
CA ARG A 204 -5.43 -10.88 -21.25
C ARG A 204 -5.20 -9.45 -21.72
N ALA A 205 -4.37 -8.69 -21.00
CA ALA A 205 -3.82 -7.46 -21.49
C ALA A 205 -3.15 -7.75 -22.85
N SER A 206 -3.71 -7.18 -23.93
CA SER A 206 -3.17 -7.32 -25.27
C SER A 206 -1.82 -6.63 -25.35
N THR A 207 -0.75 -7.38 -25.17
CA THR A 207 0.61 -6.95 -25.50
C THR A 207 0.84 -7.13 -26.99
N ARG A 208 0.04 -6.45 -27.83
CA ARG A 208 0.41 -6.29 -29.24
C ARG A 208 1.34 -5.07 -29.33
N PRO A 209 2.63 -5.25 -29.67
CA PRO A 209 3.48 -4.10 -29.95
C PRO A 209 2.87 -3.34 -31.15
N PRO A 210 3.02 -2.00 -31.21
CA PRO A 210 2.53 -1.25 -32.36
C PRO A 210 3.19 -1.81 -33.63
N SER A 211 2.35 -2.26 -34.56
CA SER A 211 2.78 -2.62 -35.90
C SER A 211 3.52 -1.43 -36.49
N ARG A 212 4.80 -1.62 -36.83
CA ARG A 212 5.57 -0.66 -37.62
C ARG A 212 4.82 -0.43 -38.93
N GLY A 213 4.20 0.74 -39.04
CA GLY A 213 3.54 1.19 -40.26
C GLY A 213 4.58 1.47 -41.34
N ALA A 214 4.44 0.72 -42.43
CA ALA A 214 4.66 1.06 -43.83
C ALA A 214 5.89 1.96 -44.18
N GLY A 215 6.83 1.34 -44.88
CA GLY A 215 7.90 2.02 -45.59
C GLY A 215 7.39 2.93 -46.72
N TYR A 216 8.18 3.98 -46.97
CA TYR A 216 8.08 4.84 -48.13
C TYR A 216 8.28 4.01 -49.41
N PHE A 217 7.22 3.89 -50.23
CA PHE A 217 7.35 3.45 -51.62
C PHE A 217 7.34 4.69 -52.53
N ALA A 218 8.41 4.83 -53.29
CA ALA A 218 8.57 5.86 -54.32
C ALA A 218 7.55 5.66 -55.46
N SER A 219 6.96 6.76 -55.88
CA SER A 219 5.96 6.92 -56.93
C SER A 219 6.46 6.53 -58.33
N ARG A 220 5.67 5.73 -59.05
CA ARG A 220 5.66 5.66 -60.53
C ARG A 220 4.26 6.05 -61.02
N PRO A 221 4.13 6.86 -62.09
CA PRO A 221 2.84 7.37 -62.53
C PRO A 221 2.14 6.42 -63.53
N GLY A 222 0.81 6.34 -63.44
CA GLY A 222 -0.05 5.92 -64.54
C GLY A 222 -0.68 4.53 -64.40
N VAL A 223 -1.69 4.37 -63.55
CA VAL A 223 -2.83 3.46 -63.77
C VAL A 223 -4.06 4.03 -63.05
N VAL A 224 -5.16 4.20 -63.79
CA VAL A 224 -6.47 4.64 -63.29
C VAL A 224 -7.24 3.40 -62.83
N HIS A 225 -7.63 3.32 -61.56
CA HIS A 225 -8.59 2.31 -61.10
C HIS A 225 -9.80 2.96 -60.44
N HIS A 226 -10.97 2.60 -60.97
CA HIS A 226 -12.30 2.96 -60.51
C HIS A 226 -12.52 2.56 -59.04
N VAL A 227 -12.97 3.54 -58.24
CA VAL A 227 -13.44 3.36 -56.87
C VAL A 227 -14.88 2.82 -56.92
N ILE A 228 -15.12 1.63 -56.36
CA ILE A 228 -16.46 1.13 -56.04
C ILE A 228 -16.64 1.25 -54.53
N THR A 229 -17.54 2.14 -54.13
CA THR A 229 -18.05 2.31 -52.78
C THR A 229 -19.12 1.25 -52.47
N LEU A 230 -19.02 0.60 -51.31
CA LEU A 230 -20.10 -0.21 -50.72
C LEU A 230 -20.48 0.37 -49.35
N PRO A 231 -21.77 0.49 -49.01
CA PRO A 231 -22.23 1.21 -47.83
C PRO A 231 -22.16 0.37 -46.55
N ALA A 232 -22.04 1.11 -45.44
CA ALA A 232 -21.93 0.64 -44.06
C ALA A 232 -23.14 -0.16 -43.56
N ARG A 233 -22.88 -1.24 -42.81
CA ARG A 233 -23.87 -1.84 -41.90
C ARG A 233 -23.74 -1.19 -40.52
N ARG A 234 -24.79 -0.47 -40.12
CA ARG A 234 -25.07 -0.09 -38.73
C ARG A 234 -25.48 -1.34 -37.96
N SER A 235 -24.83 -1.61 -36.83
CA SER A 235 -25.42 -2.32 -35.71
C SER A 235 -25.22 -1.46 -34.47
N GLY A 236 -26.32 -0.89 -34.00
CA GLY A 236 -26.38 -0.19 -32.73
C GLY A 236 -26.24 -1.21 -31.59
N MET A 237 -25.28 -0.95 -30.70
CA MET A 237 -25.26 -1.52 -29.37
C MET A 237 -24.59 -0.48 -28.48
N THR A 238 -25.41 0.24 -27.73
CA THR A 238 -24.97 1.13 -26.64
C THR A 238 -24.21 0.31 -25.62
N ARG A 239 -22.89 0.52 -25.53
CA ARG A 239 -22.07 -0.01 -24.44
C ARG A 239 -22.35 0.80 -23.17
N PRO A 240 -22.52 0.17 -22.00
CA PRO A 240 -22.55 0.90 -20.74
C PRO A 240 -21.18 1.56 -20.51
N SER A 241 -21.20 2.75 -19.92
CA SER A 241 -20.02 3.53 -19.57
C SER A 241 -19.06 2.71 -18.72
N SER A 242 -17.91 2.34 -19.29
CA SER A 242 -16.82 1.73 -18.53
C SER A 242 -16.21 2.80 -17.63
N THR A 243 -16.29 2.60 -16.32
CA THR A 243 -15.43 3.28 -15.35
C THR A 243 -13.99 2.99 -15.74
N SER A 244 -13.29 3.95 -16.33
CA SER A 244 -11.93 3.77 -16.81
C SER A 244 -10.98 3.66 -15.61
N CYS A 245 -10.30 2.52 -15.44
CA CYS A 245 -9.22 2.40 -14.46
C CYS A 245 -8.11 3.43 -14.78
N PRO A 246 -7.53 4.10 -13.78
CA PRO A 246 -6.37 4.95 -13.98
C PRO A 246 -5.20 4.10 -14.53
N ARG A 247 -4.43 4.67 -15.47
CA ARG A 247 -3.27 3.99 -16.05
C ARG A 247 -2.22 3.78 -14.97
N LEU A 248 -1.78 2.53 -14.79
CA LEU A 248 -0.60 2.23 -13.99
C LEU A 248 0.62 2.93 -14.60
N PRO A 249 1.47 3.61 -13.79
CA PRO A 249 2.75 4.10 -14.28
C PRO A 249 3.63 2.92 -14.71
N PRO A 250 4.49 3.09 -15.73
CA PRO A 250 5.39 2.04 -16.18
C PRO A 250 6.34 1.66 -15.04
N SER A 251 6.50 0.35 -14.83
CA SER A 251 7.55 -0.19 -13.97
C SER A 251 8.91 0.22 -14.53
N ARG A 252 9.64 1.06 -13.81
CA ARG A 252 11.08 1.26 -13.97
C ARG A 252 11.80 0.45 -12.91
#